data_AF-A0A345ZAR1-F1
#
_entry.id   AF-A0A345ZAR1-F1
#
_cell.length_a   1.000
_cell.length_b   1.000
_cell.length_c   1.000
_cell.angle_alpha   90.00
_cell.angle_beta   90.00
_cell.angle_gamma   90.00
#
_symmetry.space_group_name_H-M   'P 1'
#
loop_
_entity.id
_entity.type
_entity.pdbx_description
1 polymer ?
#
loop_
_entity_poly.entity_id
_entity_poly.type
_entity_poly.pdbx_seq_one_letter_code
_entity_poly.pdbx_strand_id
1 'polypeptide(L)'
;MICSSQELFSHYDFNHNPKNEIDFELPALIFGVGAPIAVTILGLTSYFISSYMTPESFYVKSKYPYAQVWYDEMIIKYPDAHLKEVPFLFEKRGVFDNYVSCYGCLECTYNQICCYRGDLEIINNIYKKKAEGIELTENDINNSRILEFILLNVAGYLQQNSYAKRLMCEAAVFPAAVAALALYKNNFPTYSLNIEVSIAMWACLAVCLYNARYQAIQANKFACSQAADIKILQSGLQYFNNLTKAGVVSLKHPQTQVQAQMIADEIVRRSSQD
;
A
#
# COMPACT_ATOMS: atom_id res chain seq x y z
N MET A 1 -17.43 -55.91 -2.69
CA MET A 1 -18.63 -56.20 -1.88
C MET A 1 -18.93 -54.92 -1.11
N ILE A 2 -19.91 -54.16 -1.57
CA ILE A 2 -20.32 -52.87 -1.00
C ILE A 2 -21.37 -53.21 0.05
N CYS A 3 -21.06 -53.06 1.33
CA CYS A 3 -22.10 -53.06 2.36
C CYS A 3 -22.82 -51.72 2.30
N SER A 4 -24.14 -51.79 2.13
CA SER A 4 -25.03 -50.66 1.92
C SER A 4 -25.21 -49.86 3.21
N SER A 5 -25.45 -48.56 3.04
CA SER A 5 -25.70 -47.56 4.08
C SER A 5 -26.95 -47.79 4.94
N GLN A 6 -27.64 -48.94 4.82
CA GLN A 6 -28.87 -49.24 5.56
C GLN A 6 -28.65 -49.87 6.93
N GLU A 7 -27.49 -50.48 7.20
CA GLU A 7 -27.23 -51.07 8.53
C GLU A 7 -26.79 -50.04 9.58
N LEU A 8 -26.31 -48.85 9.16
CA LEU A 8 -25.86 -47.81 10.08
C LEU A 8 -27.01 -46.97 10.70
N PHE A 9 -28.24 -47.11 10.22
CA PHE A 9 -29.38 -46.28 10.67
C PHE A 9 -30.46 -47.03 11.46
N SER A 10 -30.25 -48.28 11.83
CA SER A 10 -31.25 -49.07 12.57
C SER A 10 -31.35 -48.78 14.07
N HIS A 11 -30.50 -47.89 14.61
CA HIS A 11 -30.44 -47.60 16.05
C HIS A 11 -30.77 -46.16 16.47
N TYR A 12 -31.29 -45.32 15.58
CA TYR A 12 -31.80 -44.01 15.98
C TYR A 12 -33.32 -44.03 16.17
N ASP A 13 -33.70 -44.17 17.44
CA ASP A 13 -35.04 -44.02 17.95
C ASP A 13 -35.56 -42.59 17.67
N PHE A 14 -36.47 -42.44 16.72
CA PHE A 14 -37.03 -41.17 16.25
C PHE A 14 -38.14 -40.63 17.18
N ASN A 15 -37.95 -40.73 18.50
CA ASN A 15 -38.93 -40.28 19.49
C ASN A 15 -38.31 -39.60 20.70
N HIS A 16 -37.35 -38.71 20.47
CA HIS A 16 -37.06 -37.63 21.41
C HIS A 16 -37.05 -36.29 20.68
N ASN A 17 -38.04 -35.47 21.03
CA ASN A 17 -38.07 -34.05 20.77
C ASN A 17 -37.38 -33.33 21.93
N PRO A 18 -36.12 -32.89 21.76
CA PRO A 18 -35.69 -31.65 22.35
C PRO A 18 -35.55 -30.62 21.23
N LYS A 19 -36.04 -29.42 21.51
CA LYS A 19 -35.73 -28.18 20.81
C LYS A 19 -34.26 -28.21 20.34
N ASN A 20 -34.05 -28.25 19.03
CA ASN A 20 -32.75 -28.07 18.42
C ASN A 20 -32.31 -26.62 18.64
N GLU A 21 -31.83 -26.30 19.83
CA GLU A 21 -30.76 -25.33 20.00
C GLU A 21 -29.56 -25.92 19.28
N ILE A 22 -29.41 -25.56 18.00
CA ILE A 22 -28.13 -25.75 17.32
C ILE A 22 -27.16 -24.86 18.07
N ASP A 23 -26.24 -25.48 18.82
CA ASP A 23 -25.18 -24.80 19.57
C ASP A 23 -24.50 -23.76 18.68
N PHE A 24 -24.87 -22.49 18.88
CA PHE A 24 -24.32 -21.32 18.19
C PHE A 24 -22.86 -21.02 18.58
N GLU A 25 -22.25 -21.86 19.41
CA GLU A 25 -20.88 -21.70 19.89
C GLU A 25 -19.83 -21.98 18.80
N LEU A 26 -20.11 -22.91 17.87
CA LEU A 26 -19.13 -23.31 16.85
C LEU A 26 -18.83 -22.21 15.80
N PRO A 27 -19.83 -21.48 15.26
CA PRO A 27 -19.58 -20.33 14.40
C PRO A 27 -18.90 -19.19 15.16
N ALA A 28 -19.25 -18.94 16.41
CA ALA A 28 -18.66 -17.87 17.22
C ALA A 28 -17.18 -18.12 17.54
N LEU A 29 -16.77 -19.38 17.74
CA LEU A 29 -15.36 -19.75 17.96
C LEU A 29 -14.53 -19.64 16.67
N ILE A 30 -15.09 -20.09 15.54
CA ILE A 30 -14.44 -20.06 14.22
C ILE A 30 -14.31 -18.62 13.70
N PHE A 31 -15.34 -17.78 13.85
CA PHE A 31 -15.30 -16.38 13.42
C PHE A 31 -14.69 -15.43 14.47
N GLY A 32 -14.80 -15.75 15.77
CA GLY A 32 -14.30 -14.89 16.86
C GLY A 32 -12.81 -15.05 17.15
N VAL A 33 -12.24 -16.25 16.98
CA VAL A 33 -10.81 -16.52 17.26
C VAL A 33 -10.08 -17.02 16.01
N GLY A 34 -10.73 -17.85 15.19
CA GLY A 34 -10.13 -18.39 13.97
C GLY A 34 -9.83 -17.34 12.90
N ALA A 35 -10.73 -16.38 12.66
CA ALA A 35 -10.52 -15.33 11.67
C ALA A 35 -9.38 -14.36 12.04
N PRO A 36 -9.27 -13.83 13.28
CA PRO A 36 -8.10 -13.05 13.70
C PRO A 36 -6.79 -13.82 13.54
N ILE A 37 -6.72 -15.08 13.98
CA ILE A 37 -5.52 -15.91 13.86
C ILE A 37 -5.16 -16.14 12.39
N ALA A 38 -6.13 -16.43 11.53
CA ALA A 38 -5.90 -16.60 10.09
C ALA A 38 -5.39 -15.31 9.44
N VAL A 39 -5.97 -14.15 9.78
CA VAL A 39 -5.50 -12.84 9.30
C VAL A 39 -4.09 -12.54 9.79
N THR A 40 -3.77 -12.85 11.06
CA THR A 40 -2.42 -12.70 11.60
C THR A 40 -1.41 -13.62 10.91
N ILE A 41 -1.74 -14.89 10.69
CA ILE A 41 -0.87 -15.85 9.99
C ILE A 41 -0.68 -15.43 8.53
N LEU A 42 -1.74 -15.02 7.83
CA LEU A 42 -1.64 -14.51 6.46
C LEU A 42 -0.81 -13.22 6.39
N GLY A 43 -0.99 -12.30 7.33
CA GLY A 43 -0.23 -11.06 7.43
C GLY A 43 1.25 -11.31 7.69
N LEU A 44 1.59 -12.17 8.65
CA LEU A 44 2.97 -12.58 8.96
C LEU A 44 3.61 -13.32 7.80
N THR A 45 2.90 -14.27 7.18
CA THR A 45 3.40 -15.01 6.02
C THR A 45 3.65 -14.09 4.83
N SER A 46 2.73 -13.16 4.56
CA SER A 46 2.91 -12.14 3.52
C SER A 46 4.09 -11.23 3.81
N TYR A 47 4.28 -10.81 5.08
CA TYR A 47 5.43 -10.05 5.53
C TYR A 47 6.74 -10.83 5.31
N PHE A 48 6.83 -12.08 5.75
CA PHE A 48 8.02 -12.91 5.58
C PHE A 48 8.36 -13.16 4.10
N ILE A 49 7.37 -13.53 3.27
CA ILE A 49 7.57 -13.79 1.84
C ILE A 49 7.99 -12.53 1.10
N SER A 50 7.35 -11.39 1.41
CA SER A 50 7.67 -10.12 0.76
C SER A 50 9.02 -9.58 1.22
N SER A 51 9.38 -9.65 2.50
CA SER A 51 10.59 -9.00 3.03
C SER A 51 11.86 -9.84 2.97
N TYR A 52 11.80 -11.18 3.04
CA TYR A 52 13.00 -12.03 3.26
C TYR A 52 13.27 -13.08 2.18
N MET A 53 12.34 -13.32 1.26
CA MET A 53 12.51 -14.39 0.26
C MET A 53 12.65 -13.87 -1.18
N THR A 54 12.88 -12.58 -1.39
CA THR A 54 12.92 -11.95 -2.72
C THR A 54 14.01 -12.56 -3.61
N PRO A 55 13.66 -13.18 -4.75
CA PRO A 55 14.66 -13.73 -5.67
C PRO A 55 15.51 -12.63 -6.31
N GLU A 56 16.79 -12.89 -6.55
CA GLU A 56 17.72 -11.97 -7.22
C GLU A 56 17.19 -11.46 -8.57
N SER A 57 16.39 -12.28 -9.27
CA SER A 57 15.78 -11.90 -10.53
C SER A 57 14.78 -10.76 -10.44
N PHE A 58 14.27 -10.40 -9.25
CA PHE A 58 13.28 -9.32 -9.03
C PHE A 58 13.93 -7.94 -8.77
N TYR A 59 15.23 -7.91 -8.51
CA TYR A 59 15.95 -6.67 -8.29
C TYR A 59 16.08 -5.89 -9.59
N VAL A 60 15.94 -4.57 -9.53
CA VAL A 60 16.02 -3.70 -10.71
C VAL A 60 17.30 -3.93 -11.52
N LYS A 61 18.43 -4.16 -10.85
CA LYS A 61 19.73 -4.47 -11.46
C LYS A 61 19.71 -5.62 -12.50
N SER A 62 18.81 -6.60 -12.36
CA SER A 62 18.78 -7.77 -13.24
C SER A 62 18.25 -7.44 -14.65
N LYS A 63 17.33 -6.46 -14.75
CA LYS A 63 16.58 -6.14 -15.97
C LYS A 63 16.78 -4.69 -16.44
N TYR A 64 16.96 -3.77 -15.51
CA TYR A 64 17.13 -2.33 -15.75
C TYR A 64 18.42 -1.83 -15.06
N PRO A 65 19.61 -2.27 -15.54
CA PRO A 65 20.87 -1.98 -14.86
C PRO A 65 21.18 -0.49 -14.76
N TYR A 66 20.77 0.33 -15.74
CA TYR A 66 20.99 1.78 -15.68
C TYR A 66 20.02 2.48 -14.72
N ALA A 67 18.83 1.92 -14.52
CA ALA A 67 17.93 2.38 -13.46
C ALA A 67 18.49 2.07 -12.06
N GLN A 68 19.23 0.97 -11.90
CA GLN A 68 19.94 0.69 -10.65
C GLN A 68 21.03 1.76 -10.40
N VAL A 69 21.80 2.13 -11.42
CA VAL A 69 22.80 3.21 -11.28
C VAL A 69 22.18 4.52 -10.84
N TRP A 70 21.00 4.89 -11.38
CA TRP A 70 20.25 6.04 -10.89
C TRP A 70 19.90 5.91 -9.40
N TYR A 71 19.39 4.76 -8.98
CA TYR A 71 19.04 4.54 -7.58
C TYR A 71 20.27 4.63 -6.66
N ASP A 72 21.40 4.09 -7.10
CA ASP A 72 22.67 4.17 -6.37
C ASP A 72 23.16 5.63 -6.24
N GLU A 73 22.99 6.46 -7.28
CA GLU A 73 23.23 7.90 -7.20
C GLU A 73 22.29 8.59 -6.20
N MET A 74 21.01 8.19 -6.13
CA MET A 74 20.04 8.74 -5.18
C MET A 74 20.37 8.37 -3.73
N ILE A 75 20.90 7.17 -3.48
CA ILE A 75 21.39 6.76 -2.15
C ILE A 75 22.47 7.73 -1.66
N ILE A 76 23.39 8.12 -2.53
CA ILE A 76 24.48 9.05 -2.20
C ILE A 76 23.93 10.47 -2.04
N LYS A 77 23.03 10.89 -2.91
CA LYS A 77 22.44 12.24 -2.92
C LYS A 77 21.56 12.50 -1.69
N TYR A 78 20.89 11.46 -1.17
CA TYR A 78 19.90 11.55 -0.11
C TYR A 78 20.18 10.56 1.03
N PRO A 79 21.24 10.77 1.83
CA PRO A 79 21.59 9.85 2.92
C PRO A 79 20.48 9.75 3.98
N ASP A 80 19.79 10.85 4.27
CA ASP A 80 18.71 10.92 5.28
C ASP A 80 17.40 10.26 4.82
N ALA A 81 17.32 9.85 3.54
CA ALA A 81 16.19 9.08 3.02
C ALA A 81 16.32 7.57 3.27
N HIS A 82 17.42 7.11 3.88
CA HIS A 82 17.68 5.70 4.23
C HIS A 82 17.52 4.72 3.05
N LEU A 83 17.66 5.20 1.81
CA LEU A 83 17.47 4.40 0.60
C LEU A 83 18.43 3.19 0.53
N LYS A 84 19.62 3.30 1.14
CA LYS A 84 20.61 2.23 1.21
C LYS A 84 20.11 0.96 1.90
N GLU A 85 19.17 1.11 2.83
CA GLU A 85 18.64 0.03 3.66
C GLU A 85 17.47 -0.70 2.97
N VAL A 86 17.06 -0.21 1.80
CA VAL A 86 15.80 -0.58 1.15
C VAL A 86 16.08 -1.24 -0.20
N PRO A 87 15.63 -2.49 -0.42
CA PRO A 87 15.73 -3.13 -1.74
C PRO A 87 14.93 -2.38 -2.81
N PHE A 88 15.56 -2.19 -3.96
CA PHE A 88 14.93 -1.61 -5.15
C PHE A 88 14.51 -2.70 -6.15
N LEU A 89 13.20 -2.86 -6.31
CA LEU A 89 12.58 -3.97 -7.03
C LEU A 89 11.76 -3.45 -8.22
N PHE A 90 11.68 -4.24 -9.30
CA PHE A 90 10.84 -3.89 -10.44
C PHE A 90 9.43 -4.50 -10.40
N GLU A 91 9.18 -5.47 -9.51
CA GLU A 91 7.88 -6.14 -9.33
C GLU A 91 7.66 -6.47 -7.85
N LYS A 92 6.39 -6.35 -7.38
CA LYS A 92 5.98 -6.68 -6.01
C LYS A 92 5.68 -8.18 -5.91
N ARG A 93 6.30 -8.88 -4.95
CA ARG A 93 5.99 -10.30 -4.69
C ARG A 93 4.75 -10.47 -3.82
N GLY A 94 3.98 -11.53 -4.08
CA GLY A 94 2.86 -11.95 -3.22
C GLY A 94 1.50 -11.42 -3.63
N VAL A 95 1.38 -10.81 -4.80
CA VAL A 95 0.10 -10.61 -5.48
C VAL A 95 0.19 -11.33 -6.81
N PHE A 96 -0.81 -12.16 -7.13
CA PHE A 96 -0.84 -13.03 -8.31
C PHE A 96 -0.17 -12.38 -9.52
N ASP A 97 0.77 -13.11 -10.13
CA ASP A 97 1.77 -12.69 -11.14
C ASP A 97 1.23 -11.92 -12.37
N ASN A 98 -0.09 -11.69 -12.46
CA ASN A 98 -0.78 -11.03 -13.55
C ASN A 98 -1.63 -9.81 -13.15
N TYR A 99 -1.68 -9.39 -11.87
CA TYR A 99 -2.72 -8.43 -11.42
C TYR A 99 -2.30 -7.20 -10.62
N VAL A 100 -1.02 -7.01 -10.28
CA VAL A 100 -0.61 -5.75 -9.65
C VAL A 100 0.57 -5.15 -10.40
N SER A 101 0.23 -4.39 -11.44
CA SER A 101 0.98 -3.17 -11.67
C SER A 101 0.94 -2.36 -10.37
N CYS A 102 2.09 -1.90 -9.90
CA CYS A 102 2.12 -0.79 -8.95
C CYS A 102 1.10 0.26 -9.44
N TYR A 103 0.04 0.54 -8.68
CA TYR A 103 -0.96 1.54 -9.03
C TYR A 103 -0.37 2.92 -8.75
N GLY A 104 0.58 3.34 -9.60
CA GLY A 104 1.32 4.58 -9.46
C GLY A 104 2.80 4.42 -9.78
N CYS A 105 3.49 5.55 -9.92
CA CYS A 105 4.84 5.61 -10.48
C CYS A 105 5.90 4.87 -9.65
N LEU A 106 5.82 4.96 -8.31
CA LEU A 106 6.57 4.15 -7.35
C LEU A 106 5.66 3.81 -6.15
N GLU A 107 5.75 2.58 -5.64
CA GLU A 107 5.08 2.11 -4.42
C GLU A 107 6.10 1.62 -3.40
N CYS A 108 5.82 1.78 -2.11
CA CYS A 108 6.55 1.08 -1.05
C CYS A 108 5.71 -0.04 -0.44
N THR A 109 6.37 -1.14 -0.09
CA THR A 109 5.82 -2.14 0.83
C THR A 109 6.37 -1.87 2.25
N TYR A 110 6.58 -2.90 3.07
CA TYR A 110 7.09 -2.76 4.44
C TYR A 110 8.51 -2.21 4.50
N ASN A 111 9.38 -2.67 3.60
CA ASN A 111 10.81 -2.38 3.63
C ASN A 111 11.41 -2.37 2.23
N GLN A 112 10.62 -2.11 1.19
CA GLN A 112 11.06 -2.18 -0.21
C GLN A 112 10.45 -1.04 -1.02
N ILE A 113 11.16 -0.63 -2.08
CA ILE A 113 10.67 0.29 -3.11
C ILE A 113 10.45 -0.51 -4.38
N CYS A 114 9.23 -0.46 -4.89
CA CYS A 114 8.84 -1.02 -6.17
C CYS A 114 8.57 0.12 -7.15
N CYS A 115 9.12 0.03 -8.36
CA CYS A 115 8.89 1.04 -9.40
C CYS A 115 8.05 0.46 -10.53
N TYR A 116 7.16 1.27 -11.11
CA TYR A 116 6.37 0.85 -12.26
C TYR A 116 7.27 0.64 -13.49
N ARG A 117 6.91 -0.35 -14.33
CA ARG A 117 7.71 -0.72 -15.50
C ARG A 117 8.01 0.46 -16.43
N GLY A 118 7.01 1.30 -16.70
CA GLY A 118 7.18 2.46 -17.58
C GLY A 118 8.20 3.48 -17.03
N ASP A 119 8.20 3.69 -15.72
CA ASP A 119 9.13 4.62 -15.07
C ASP A 119 10.55 4.04 -15.03
N LEU A 120 10.68 2.73 -14.83
CA LEU A 120 11.95 2.01 -14.96
C LEU A 120 12.52 2.10 -16.37
N GLU A 121 11.69 1.95 -17.40
CA GLU A 121 12.11 2.10 -18.80
C GLU A 121 12.59 3.52 -19.08
N ILE A 122 11.86 4.53 -18.60
CA ILE A 122 12.24 5.94 -18.73
C ILE A 122 13.60 6.19 -18.08
N ILE A 123 13.77 5.86 -16.80
CA ILE A 123 15.02 6.18 -16.08
C ILE A 123 16.20 5.35 -16.60
N ASN A 124 15.97 4.07 -16.96
CA ASN A 124 16.99 3.23 -17.55
C ASN A 124 17.49 3.81 -18.89
N ASN A 125 16.59 4.34 -19.73
CA ASN A 125 16.97 4.97 -20.99
C ASN A 125 17.72 6.29 -20.77
N ILE A 126 17.29 7.12 -19.81
CA ILE A 126 17.98 8.37 -19.46
C ILE A 126 19.41 8.07 -18.98
N TYR A 127 19.57 7.13 -18.07
CA TYR A 127 20.89 6.79 -17.52
C TYR A 127 21.77 6.03 -18.49
N LYS A 128 21.19 5.27 -19.41
CA LYS A 128 21.93 4.71 -20.55
C LYS A 128 22.50 5.81 -21.44
N LYS A 129 21.70 6.81 -21.84
CA LYS A 129 22.17 7.97 -22.60
C LYS A 129 23.31 8.70 -21.88
N LYS A 130 23.15 8.95 -20.57
CA LYS A 130 24.18 9.57 -19.73
C LYS A 130 25.49 8.78 -19.74
N ALA A 131 25.42 7.45 -19.59
CA ALA A 131 26.59 6.57 -19.62
C ALA A 131 27.28 6.51 -21.00
N GLU A 132 26.50 6.64 -22.07
CA GLU A 132 26.98 6.66 -23.45
C GLU A 132 27.46 8.07 -23.90
N GLY A 133 27.40 9.07 -23.02
CA GLY A 133 27.80 10.45 -23.34
C GLY A 133 26.82 11.17 -24.28
N ILE A 134 25.61 10.66 -24.43
CA ILE A 134 24.56 11.26 -25.26
C ILE A 134 23.92 12.42 -24.47
N GLU A 135 23.81 13.58 -25.11
CA GLU A 135 23.19 14.76 -24.51
C GLU A 135 21.73 14.48 -24.13
N LEU A 136 21.35 14.82 -22.90
CA LEU A 136 20.00 14.64 -22.39
C LEU A 136 19.11 15.80 -22.86
N THR A 137 17.92 15.45 -23.34
CA THR A 137 16.91 16.46 -23.68
C THR A 137 16.34 17.11 -22.41
N GLU A 138 15.73 18.28 -22.54
CA GLU A 138 15.02 18.92 -21.42
C GLU A 138 13.93 18.00 -20.83
N ASN A 139 13.26 17.22 -21.69
CA ASN A 139 12.27 16.24 -21.25
C ASN A 139 12.90 15.08 -20.46
N ASP A 140 14.08 14.59 -20.86
CA ASP A 140 14.83 13.59 -20.09
C ASP A 140 15.18 14.12 -18.69
N ILE A 141 15.67 15.35 -18.62
CA ILE A 141 16.02 16.02 -17.35
C ILE A 141 14.78 16.20 -16.47
N ASN A 142 13.67 16.66 -17.04
CA ASN A 142 12.44 16.87 -16.30
C ASN A 142 11.86 15.55 -15.77
N ASN A 143 11.83 14.50 -16.59
CA ASN A 143 11.37 13.17 -16.16
C ASN A 143 12.24 12.59 -15.05
N SER A 144 13.56 12.76 -15.14
CA SER A 144 14.47 12.33 -14.06
C SER A 144 14.17 13.06 -12.75
N ARG A 145 13.87 14.36 -12.79
CA ARG A 145 13.52 15.14 -11.59
C ARG A 145 12.15 14.77 -11.01
N ILE A 146 11.17 14.47 -11.87
CA ILE A 146 9.86 13.97 -11.44
C ILE A 146 10.04 12.65 -10.68
N LEU A 147 10.76 11.68 -11.26
CA LEU A 147 10.99 10.38 -10.63
C LEU A 147 11.80 10.49 -9.35
N GLU A 148 12.75 11.41 -9.29
CA GLU A 148 13.49 11.75 -8.07
C GLU A 148 12.58 12.29 -6.96
N PHE A 149 11.69 13.24 -7.27
CA PHE A 149 10.71 13.73 -6.30
C PHE A 149 9.78 12.60 -5.81
N ILE A 150 9.30 11.75 -6.71
CA ILE A 150 8.43 10.62 -6.36
C ILE A 150 9.19 9.63 -5.47
N LEU A 151 10.46 9.34 -5.75
CA LEU A 151 11.29 8.48 -4.91
C LEU A 151 11.38 9.01 -3.47
N LEU A 152 11.62 10.32 -3.30
CA LEU A 152 11.65 10.95 -1.98
C LEU A 152 10.29 10.86 -1.27
N ASN A 153 9.18 11.00 -2.02
CA ASN A 153 7.84 10.82 -1.47
C ASN A 153 7.64 9.39 -0.95
N VAL A 154 8.09 8.38 -1.71
CA VAL A 154 8.03 6.98 -1.31
C VAL A 154 8.92 6.67 -0.10
N ALA A 155 10.13 7.25 -0.04
CA ALA A 155 10.97 7.15 1.15
C ALA A 155 10.28 7.72 2.40
N GLY A 156 9.52 8.81 2.25
CA GLY A 156 8.70 9.37 3.34
C GLY A 156 7.61 8.42 3.83
N TYR A 157 7.00 7.61 2.96
CA TYR A 157 6.05 6.56 3.37
C TYR A 157 6.75 5.40 4.10
N LEU A 158 7.96 5.02 3.67
CA LEU A 158 8.75 3.98 4.33
C LEU A 158 9.19 4.40 5.73
N GLN A 159 9.67 5.63 5.90
CA GLN A 159 10.09 6.14 7.22
C GLN A 159 8.95 6.11 8.24
N GLN A 160 7.71 6.29 7.77
CA GLN A 160 6.52 6.23 8.60
C GLN A 160 5.99 4.81 8.81
N ASN A 161 6.57 3.81 8.14
CA ASN A 161 6.08 2.44 8.07
C ASN A 161 4.59 2.39 7.68
N SER A 162 4.23 3.22 6.70
CA SER A 162 2.84 3.46 6.29
C SER A 162 2.11 2.20 5.86
N TYR A 163 2.81 1.27 5.22
CA TYR A 163 2.25 -0.02 4.81
C TYR A 163 1.87 -0.90 6.01
N ALA A 164 2.75 -1.00 7.03
CA ALA A 164 2.43 -1.74 8.26
C ALA A 164 1.27 -1.08 9.03
N LYS A 165 1.25 0.26 9.11
CA LYS A 165 0.16 1.00 9.75
C LYS A 165 -1.17 0.77 9.04
N ARG A 166 -1.17 0.77 7.71
CA ARG A 166 -2.36 0.46 6.90
C ARG A 166 -2.87 -0.95 7.20
N LEU A 167 -1.99 -1.94 7.20
CA LEU A 167 -2.37 -3.32 7.48
C LEU A 167 -2.82 -3.54 8.91
N MET A 168 -2.19 -2.89 9.89
CA MET A 168 -2.66 -2.90 11.28
C MET A 168 -4.05 -2.27 11.39
N CYS A 169 -4.31 -1.16 10.69
CA CYS A 169 -5.65 -0.59 10.62
C CYS A 169 -6.64 -1.60 10.01
N GLU A 170 -6.34 -2.16 8.83
CA GLU A 170 -7.22 -3.13 8.15
C GLU A 170 -7.46 -4.39 9.02
N ALA A 171 -6.42 -4.92 9.67
CA ALA A 171 -6.47 -6.12 10.50
C ALA A 171 -7.08 -5.92 11.89
N ALA A 172 -7.05 -4.71 12.47
CA ALA A 172 -7.71 -4.41 13.74
C ALA A 172 -9.19 -4.06 13.53
N VAL A 173 -9.49 -3.32 12.47
CA VAL A 173 -10.83 -2.82 12.15
C VAL A 173 -11.79 -3.94 11.76
N PHE A 174 -11.35 -4.83 10.86
CA PHE A 174 -12.24 -5.83 10.30
C PHE A 174 -12.74 -6.83 11.36
N PRO A 175 -11.87 -7.42 12.21
CA PRO A 175 -12.32 -8.31 13.27
C PRO A 175 -13.08 -7.58 14.37
N ALA A 176 -12.73 -6.34 14.71
CA ALA A 176 -13.47 -5.55 15.70
C ALA A 176 -14.91 -5.28 15.25
N ALA A 177 -15.12 -4.97 13.97
CA ALA A 177 -16.46 -4.80 13.39
C ALA A 177 -17.25 -6.12 13.40
N VAL A 178 -16.60 -7.25 13.09
CA VAL A 178 -17.23 -8.59 13.14
C VAL A 178 -17.57 -9.01 14.58
N ALA A 179 -16.69 -8.74 15.54
CA ALA A 179 -16.92 -9.03 16.96
C ALA A 179 -18.04 -8.16 17.54
N ALA A 180 -18.07 -6.87 17.20
CA ALA A 180 -19.17 -5.97 17.57
C ALA A 180 -20.52 -6.45 16.99
N LEU A 181 -20.52 -6.92 15.74
CA LEU A 181 -21.69 -7.53 15.09
C LEU A 181 -22.16 -8.80 15.80
N ALA A 182 -21.24 -9.68 16.21
CA ALA A 182 -21.57 -10.90 16.93
C ALA A 182 -22.13 -10.63 18.34
N LEU A 183 -21.52 -9.71 19.09
CA LEU A 183 -21.99 -9.31 20.43
C LEU A 183 -23.35 -8.62 20.38
N TYR A 184 -23.63 -7.82 19.35
CA TYR A 184 -24.92 -7.15 19.21
C TYR A 184 -26.05 -8.14 18.87
N LYS A 185 -25.82 -9.10 17.96
CA LYS A 185 -26.80 -10.16 17.64
C LYS A 185 -27.21 -11.00 18.86
N ASN A 186 -26.27 -11.27 19.76
CA ASN A 186 -26.53 -12.05 20.97
C ASN A 186 -27.34 -11.28 22.02
N ASN A 187 -27.25 -9.94 22.06
CA ASN A 187 -27.90 -9.13 23.08
C ASN A 187 -29.21 -8.46 22.61
N PHE A 188 -29.40 -8.24 21.31
CA PHE A 188 -30.56 -7.50 20.76
C PHE A 188 -31.08 -8.10 19.44
N PRO A 189 -31.79 -9.24 19.48
CA PRO A 189 -32.19 -9.98 18.28
C PRO A 189 -33.27 -9.31 17.41
N THR A 190 -33.92 -8.24 17.89
CA THR A 190 -35.10 -7.61 17.24
C THR A 190 -34.85 -6.22 16.63
N TYR A 191 -33.65 -5.64 16.78
CA TYR A 191 -33.34 -4.33 16.21
C TYR A 191 -32.82 -4.41 14.76
N SER A 192 -33.04 -3.35 13.97
CA SER A 192 -32.60 -3.26 12.57
C SER A 192 -31.08 -3.17 12.47
N LEU A 193 -30.46 -4.33 12.55
CA LEU A 193 -29.02 -4.64 12.55
C LEU A 193 -28.20 -3.91 11.48
N ASN A 194 -28.84 -3.49 10.39
CA ASN A 194 -28.18 -2.91 9.22
C ASN A 194 -27.62 -1.51 9.47
N ILE A 195 -28.18 -0.71 10.40
CA ILE A 195 -27.80 0.70 10.55
C ILE A 195 -26.53 0.84 11.39
N GLU A 196 -26.46 0.20 12.55
CA GLU A 196 -25.31 0.35 13.48
C GLU A 196 -24.03 -0.29 12.95
N VAL A 197 -24.14 -1.45 12.30
CA VAL A 197 -23.01 -2.11 11.61
C VAL A 197 -22.50 -1.27 10.45
N SER A 198 -23.42 -0.69 9.68
CA SER A 198 -23.04 0.24 8.62
C SER A 198 -22.31 1.46 9.18
N ILE A 199 -22.80 2.05 10.28
CA ILE A 199 -22.13 3.19 10.94
C ILE A 199 -20.73 2.81 11.41
N ALA A 200 -20.55 1.64 12.04
CA ALA A 200 -19.23 1.16 12.47
C ALA A 200 -18.28 0.94 11.29
N MET A 201 -18.74 0.31 10.20
CA MET A 201 -17.97 0.12 8.98
C MET A 201 -17.60 1.45 8.30
N TRP A 202 -18.53 2.41 8.26
CA TRP A 202 -18.28 3.75 7.71
C TRP A 202 -17.29 4.54 8.57
N ALA A 203 -17.41 4.50 9.90
CA ALA A 203 -16.47 5.13 10.81
C ALA A 203 -15.07 4.54 10.65
N CYS A 204 -14.98 3.22 10.51
CA CYS A 204 -13.74 2.52 10.25
C CYS A 204 -13.11 2.89 8.91
N LEU A 205 -13.90 2.93 7.83
CA LEU A 205 -13.45 3.39 6.52
C LEU A 205 -12.97 4.84 6.60
N ALA A 206 -13.67 5.71 7.34
CA ALA A 206 -13.26 7.09 7.55
C ALA A 206 -11.91 7.21 8.27
N VAL A 207 -11.65 6.37 9.29
CA VAL A 207 -10.34 6.31 9.98
C VAL A 207 -9.23 5.85 9.03
N CYS A 208 -9.47 4.80 8.23
CA CYS A 208 -8.51 4.34 7.24
C CYS A 208 -8.19 5.42 6.20
N LEU A 209 -9.21 6.11 5.69
CA LEU A 209 -9.06 7.21 4.73
C LEU A 209 -8.34 8.42 5.36
N TYR A 210 -8.64 8.74 6.62
CA TYR A 210 -7.95 9.81 7.35
C TYR A 210 -6.46 9.48 7.55
N ASN A 211 -6.14 8.25 7.96
CA ASN A 211 -4.76 7.80 8.14
C ASN A 211 -3.99 7.80 6.80
N ALA A 212 -4.61 7.34 5.72
CA ALA A 212 -3.99 7.40 4.38
C ALA A 212 -3.70 8.84 3.94
N ARG A 213 -4.62 9.77 4.19
CA ARG A 213 -4.41 11.21 3.92
C ARG A 213 -3.28 11.78 4.77
N TYR A 214 -3.25 11.47 6.06
CA TYR A 214 -2.22 11.93 6.97
C TYR A 214 -0.83 11.45 6.52
N GLN A 215 -0.69 10.16 6.21
CA GLN A 215 0.57 9.57 5.73
C GLN A 215 1.05 10.23 4.44
N ALA A 216 0.13 10.51 3.50
CA ALA A 216 0.46 11.17 2.25
C ALA A 216 0.93 12.63 2.41
N ILE A 217 0.36 13.35 3.38
CA ILE A 217 0.82 14.70 3.74
C ILE A 217 2.23 14.62 4.32
N GLN A 218 2.48 13.70 5.25
CA GLN A 218 3.79 13.54 5.87
C GLN A 218 4.86 13.09 4.88
N ALA A 219 4.53 12.17 3.96
CA ALA A 219 5.40 11.76 2.87
C ALA A 219 5.77 12.93 1.94
N ASN A 220 4.79 13.80 1.65
CA ASN A 220 5.03 15.01 0.86
C ASN A 220 5.89 16.04 1.60
N LYS A 221 5.67 16.23 2.92
CA LYS A 221 6.54 17.09 3.74
C LYS A 221 7.98 16.59 3.73
N PHE A 222 8.16 15.27 3.88
CA PHE A 222 9.47 14.65 3.81
C PHE A 222 10.14 14.92 2.47
N ALA A 223 9.45 14.64 1.35
CA ALA A 223 9.98 14.91 0.01
C ALA A 223 10.35 16.38 -0.19
N CYS A 224 9.49 17.30 0.23
CA CYS A 224 9.74 18.74 0.18
C CYS A 224 10.96 19.15 1.01
N SER A 225 11.16 18.58 2.19
CA SER A 225 12.33 18.89 3.03
C SER A 225 13.64 18.32 2.45
N GLN A 226 13.57 17.16 1.80
CA GLN A 226 14.75 16.44 1.32
C GLN A 226 15.18 16.86 -0.08
N ALA A 227 14.29 17.40 -0.91
CA ALA A 227 14.62 17.80 -2.28
C ALA A 227 15.87 18.69 -2.32
N ALA A 228 16.89 18.28 -3.10
CA ALA A 228 18.18 18.95 -3.11
C ALA A 228 18.13 20.36 -3.73
N ASP A 229 17.18 20.63 -4.62
CA ASP A 229 17.04 21.92 -5.29
C ASP A 229 15.57 22.26 -5.62
N ILE A 230 15.34 23.53 -5.98
CA ILE A 230 14.02 24.05 -6.35
C ILE A 230 13.48 23.43 -7.64
N LYS A 231 14.33 23.02 -8.59
CA LYS A 231 13.91 22.44 -9.87
C LYS A 231 13.26 21.08 -9.67
N ILE A 232 13.73 20.28 -8.70
CA ILE A 232 13.08 19.02 -8.30
C ILE A 232 11.67 19.28 -7.76
N LEU A 233 11.51 20.31 -6.91
CA LEU A 233 10.20 20.72 -6.40
C LEU A 233 9.27 21.19 -7.53
N GLN A 234 9.79 21.99 -8.47
CA GLN A 234 9.02 22.46 -9.64
C GLN A 234 8.54 21.30 -10.53
N SER A 235 9.41 20.34 -10.81
CA SER A 235 9.05 19.12 -11.54
C SER A 235 8.00 18.29 -10.78
N GLY A 236 8.15 18.13 -9.46
CA GLY A 236 7.15 17.49 -8.61
C GLY A 236 5.79 18.20 -8.64
N LEU A 237 5.77 19.53 -8.54
CA LEU A 237 4.56 20.34 -8.66
C LEU A 237 3.88 20.15 -10.04
N GLN A 238 4.67 20.12 -11.12
CA GLN A 238 4.16 19.86 -12.46
C GLN A 238 3.49 18.48 -12.54
N TYR A 239 4.10 17.45 -11.95
CA TYR A 239 3.53 16.11 -11.88
C TYR A 239 2.16 16.10 -11.20
N PHE A 240 2.01 16.68 -10.00
CA PHE A 240 0.71 16.74 -9.30
C PHE A 240 -0.32 17.59 -10.05
N ASN A 241 0.09 18.68 -10.69
CA ASN A 241 -0.78 19.49 -11.52
C ASN A 241 -1.29 18.70 -12.74
N ASN A 242 -0.44 17.88 -13.36
CA ASN A 242 -0.83 17.03 -14.49
C ASN A 242 -1.82 15.94 -14.05
N LEU A 243 -1.61 15.32 -12.88
CA LEU A 243 -2.57 14.38 -12.29
C LEU A 243 -3.94 15.02 -12.06
N THR A 244 -3.94 16.28 -11.60
CA THR A 244 -5.17 17.04 -11.35
C THR A 244 -5.90 17.41 -12.65
N LYS A 245 -5.15 17.75 -13.70
CA LYS A 245 -5.68 18.13 -15.03
C LYS A 245 -6.17 16.94 -15.85
N ALA A 246 -5.54 15.77 -15.72
CA ALA A 246 -5.87 14.57 -16.49
C ALA A 246 -7.27 14.00 -16.19
N GLY A 247 -8.03 14.59 -15.26
CA GLY A 247 -9.44 14.25 -15.07
C GLY A 247 -9.68 12.80 -14.62
N VAL A 248 -8.66 12.12 -14.09
CA VAL A 248 -8.85 10.85 -13.39
C VAL A 248 -9.84 11.14 -12.26
N VAL A 249 -11.07 10.67 -12.41
CA VAL A 249 -12.24 11.08 -11.59
C VAL A 249 -12.04 10.78 -10.10
N SER A 250 -11.07 9.92 -9.74
CA SER A 250 -10.65 9.67 -8.35
C SER A 250 -9.56 10.60 -7.80
N LEU A 251 -8.96 11.48 -8.62
CA LEU A 251 -7.80 12.34 -8.28
C LEU A 251 -8.06 13.85 -8.40
N LYS A 252 -9.28 14.30 -8.74
CA LYS A 252 -9.82 15.59 -8.25
C LYS A 252 -10.13 15.49 -6.74
N HIS A 253 -9.20 14.89 -6.01
CA HIS A 253 -9.33 14.65 -4.60
C HIS A 253 -8.66 15.83 -3.90
N PRO A 254 -9.28 16.45 -2.88
CA PRO A 254 -8.69 17.59 -2.15
C PRO A 254 -7.24 17.38 -1.72
N GLN A 255 -6.81 16.13 -1.57
CA GLN A 255 -5.46 15.72 -1.21
C GLN A 255 -4.38 16.05 -2.26
N THR A 256 -4.61 15.85 -3.55
CA THR A 256 -3.61 16.17 -4.59
C THR A 256 -3.41 17.68 -4.70
N GLN A 257 -4.48 18.46 -4.49
CA GLN A 257 -4.40 19.92 -4.40
C GLN A 257 -3.64 20.38 -3.16
N VAL A 258 -3.88 19.77 -1.99
CA VAL A 258 -3.11 20.06 -0.76
C VAL A 258 -1.63 19.73 -0.96
N GLN A 259 -1.29 18.59 -1.58
CA GLN A 259 0.09 18.23 -1.87
C GLN A 259 0.75 19.22 -2.84
N ALA A 260 0.07 19.61 -3.91
CA ALA A 260 0.55 20.63 -4.84
C ALA A 260 0.77 21.97 -4.15
N GLN A 261 -0.16 22.41 -3.30
CA GLN A 261 -0.03 23.65 -2.54
C GLN A 261 1.19 23.62 -1.61
N MET A 262 1.41 22.53 -0.89
CA MET A 262 2.58 22.39 -0.02
C MET A 262 3.91 22.47 -0.78
N ILE A 263 3.97 21.91 -2.00
CA ILE A 263 5.16 22.03 -2.84
C ILE A 263 5.34 23.48 -3.31
N ALA A 264 4.26 24.14 -3.70
CA ALA A 264 4.28 25.54 -4.11
C ALA A 264 4.76 26.46 -2.97
N ASP A 265 4.25 26.26 -1.75
CA ASP A 265 4.65 27.03 -0.56
C ASP A 265 6.14 26.83 -0.26
N GLU A 266 6.64 25.60 -0.36
CA GLU A 266 8.06 25.30 -0.15
C GLU A 266 8.95 25.93 -1.22
N ILE A 267 8.52 25.97 -2.49
CA ILE A 267 9.21 26.69 -3.55
C ILE A 267 9.34 28.17 -3.20
N VAL A 268 8.23 28.82 -2.83
CA VAL A 268 8.22 30.24 -2.44
C VAL A 268 9.15 30.49 -1.25
N ARG A 269 9.10 29.61 -0.24
CA ARG A 269 9.94 29.71 0.94
C ARG A 269 11.43 29.66 0.57
N ARG A 270 11.85 28.71 -0.26
CA ARG A 270 13.26 28.57 -0.67
C ARG A 270 13.71 29.72 -1.60
N SER A 271 12.85 30.14 -2.53
CA SER A 271 13.13 31.28 -3.40
C SER A 271 13.26 32.61 -2.65
N SER A 272 12.75 32.72 -1.42
CA SER A 272 12.95 33.91 -0.58
C SER A 272 14.24 33.90 0.25
N GLN A 273 14.97 32.79 0.24
CA GLN A 273 16.22 32.60 0.98
C GLN A 273 17.48 32.75 0.09
N ASP A 274 17.29 32.71 -1.24
CA ASP A 274 18.32 32.93 -2.27
C ASP A 274 18.31 34.41 -2.73
#